data_AF-A0AA92UJ27-F1
#
_entry.id   AF-A0AA92UJ27-F1
#
_cell.length_a   1.000
_cell.length_b   1.000
_cell.length_c   1.000
_cell.angle_alpha   90.00
_cell.angle_beta   90.00
_cell.angle_gamma   90.00
#
_symmetry.space_group_name_H-M   'P 1'
#
loop_
_entity.id
_entity.type
_entity.pdbx_description
1 polymer ?
#
loop_
_entity_poly.entity_id
_entity_poly.type
_entity_poly.pdbx_seq_one_letter_code
_entity_poly.pdbx_strand_id
1 'polypeptide(L)'
;VALLNFSMNEDAFDKEKIRHHVQLCDTATHKVFYDKLEYIYVEISKFNKPLEELDTLYEKWLYALKNLYKLTQRPKELCDKVFDRLFEEAEIAKFTPQEMREYETSKMAYRDIKNSVDTAKREGLAEGIEIGMNQKAQDIAKNMLAMGLSAEQVAKATQLSLEIIKNLSNS
;
A
#
# COMPACT_ATOMS: atom_id res chain seq x y z
N VAL A 1 10.14 -0.62 -21.60
CA VAL A 1 10.45 -0.48 -20.16
C VAL A 1 9.18 -0.01 -19.46
N ALA A 2 8.80 -0.63 -18.35
CA ALA A 2 7.66 -0.24 -17.51
C ALA A 2 8.15 0.06 -16.10
N LEU A 3 7.62 1.14 -15.51
CA LEU A 3 7.92 1.57 -14.15
C LEU A 3 6.73 1.25 -13.25
N LEU A 4 6.95 0.46 -12.20
CA LEU A 4 5.90 -0.04 -11.32
C LEU A 4 6.01 0.56 -9.92
N ASN A 5 4.89 1.07 -9.43
CA ASN A 5 4.70 1.57 -8.07
C ASN A 5 4.28 0.46 -7.09
N PHE A 6 4.18 -0.78 -7.54
CA PHE A 6 3.80 -1.91 -6.70
C PHE A 6 4.79 -3.03 -6.88
N SER A 7 4.80 -3.95 -5.92
CA SER A 7 5.63 -5.13 -5.99
C SER A 7 4.92 -6.26 -6.75
N MET A 8 5.60 -6.86 -7.71
CA MET A 8 5.18 -8.10 -8.37
C MET A 8 5.48 -9.26 -7.42
N ASN A 9 4.46 -10.03 -7.08
CA ASN A 9 4.51 -11.05 -6.02
C ASN A 9 4.36 -12.47 -6.58
N GLU A 10 4.20 -12.60 -7.90
CA GLU A 10 4.10 -13.86 -8.60
C GLU A 10 5.41 -14.64 -8.49
N ASP A 11 5.32 -15.97 -8.30
CA ASP A 11 6.49 -16.84 -8.11
C ASP A 11 7.46 -16.84 -9.30
N ALA A 12 7.03 -16.35 -10.46
CA ALA A 12 7.86 -16.17 -11.64
C ALA A 12 8.93 -15.07 -11.46
N PHE A 13 8.78 -14.18 -10.47
CA PHE A 13 9.67 -13.03 -10.25
C PHE A 13 10.49 -13.17 -8.97
N ASP A 14 11.74 -12.72 -9.05
CA ASP A 14 12.63 -12.63 -7.89
C ASP A 14 12.15 -11.50 -6.95
N LYS A 15 11.82 -11.85 -5.72
CA LYS A 15 11.22 -10.93 -4.74
C LYS A 15 12.20 -9.84 -4.30
N GLU A 16 13.50 -10.11 -4.32
CA GLU A 16 14.55 -9.16 -3.89
C GLU A 16 14.97 -8.22 -5.03
N LYS A 17 14.76 -8.61 -6.28
CA LYS A 17 15.15 -7.78 -7.42
C LYS A 17 14.16 -6.67 -7.70
N ILE A 18 14.72 -5.50 -8.01
CA ILE A 18 13.98 -4.30 -8.44
C ILE A 18 13.72 -4.33 -9.96
N ARG A 19 14.63 -4.96 -10.73
CA ARG A 19 14.60 -4.97 -12.20
C ARG A 19 14.41 -6.38 -12.72
N HIS A 20 13.41 -6.55 -13.58
CA HIS A 20 13.08 -7.81 -14.23
C HIS A 20 13.23 -7.70 -15.73
N HIS A 21 13.87 -8.70 -16.31
CA HIS A 21 13.99 -8.89 -17.75
C HIS A 21 13.05 -10.03 -18.13
N VAL A 22 12.04 -9.74 -18.94
CA VAL A 22 11.00 -10.69 -19.34
C VAL A 22 11.01 -10.84 -20.85
N GLN A 23 11.03 -12.08 -21.31
CA GLN A 23 11.02 -12.44 -22.72
C GLN A 23 9.91 -13.47 -22.98
N LEU A 24 9.37 -13.46 -24.19
CA LEU A 24 8.41 -14.46 -24.62
C LEU A 24 9.15 -15.73 -25.02
N CYS A 25 8.66 -16.88 -24.55
CA CYS A 25 9.18 -18.19 -24.92
C CYS A 25 8.07 -19.11 -25.45
N ASP A 26 8.45 -20.06 -26.29
CA ASP A 26 7.58 -21.15 -26.70
C ASP A 26 7.30 -22.08 -25.51
N THR A 27 6.05 -22.44 -25.28
CA THR A 27 5.62 -23.15 -24.06
C THR A 27 5.97 -24.64 -24.06
N ALA A 28 6.19 -25.25 -25.23
CA ALA A 28 6.56 -26.66 -25.34
C ALA A 28 8.08 -26.86 -25.22
N THR A 29 8.86 -25.97 -25.82
CA THR A 29 10.32 -26.07 -25.89
C THR A 29 11.05 -25.20 -24.88
N HIS A 30 10.35 -24.26 -24.24
CA HIS A 30 10.89 -23.23 -23.34
C HIS A 30 12.01 -22.38 -23.96
N LYS A 31 12.08 -22.32 -25.30
CA LYS A 31 13.05 -21.49 -26.01
C LYS A 31 12.50 -20.09 -26.21
N VAL A 32 13.36 -19.08 -26.02
CA VAL A 32 13.02 -17.68 -26.29
C VAL A 32 12.64 -17.53 -27.76
N PHE A 33 11.48 -16.94 -28.00
CA PHE A 33 10.93 -16.74 -29.35
C PHE A 33 11.77 -15.73 -30.14
N TYR A 34 12.13 -14.60 -29.51
CA TYR A 34 12.91 -13.54 -30.13
C TYR A 34 13.74 -12.78 -29.09
N ASP A 35 15.06 -12.84 -29.21
CA ASP A 35 16.03 -12.33 -28.24
C ASP A 35 16.03 -10.79 -28.13
N LYS A 36 15.68 -10.09 -29.22
CA LYS A 36 15.61 -8.62 -29.23
C LYS A 36 14.31 -8.05 -28.66
N LEU A 37 13.28 -8.87 -28.44
CA LEU A 37 12.03 -8.42 -27.81
C LEU A 37 12.09 -8.72 -26.31
N GLU A 38 12.49 -7.69 -25.56
CA GLU A 38 12.62 -7.76 -24.11
C GLU A 38 11.76 -6.71 -23.41
N TYR A 39 11.03 -7.15 -22.39
CA TYR A 39 10.25 -6.30 -21.52
C TYR A 39 11.00 -6.11 -20.20
N ILE A 40 11.42 -4.87 -19.94
CA ILE A 40 12.07 -4.51 -18.69
C ILE A 40 11.03 -3.90 -17.76
N TYR A 41 10.83 -4.52 -16.61
CA TYR A 41 10.00 -4.00 -15.51
C TYR A 41 10.89 -3.52 -14.38
N VAL A 42 10.58 -2.36 -13.81
CA VAL A 42 11.32 -1.75 -12.71
C VAL A 42 10.36 -1.42 -11.57
N GLU A 43 10.45 -2.14 -10.47
CA GLU A 43 9.63 -2.00 -9.27
C GLU A 43 10.16 -0.88 -8.36
N ILE A 44 9.82 0.36 -8.69
CA ILE A 44 10.23 1.56 -7.93
C ILE A 44 9.79 1.46 -6.45
N SER A 45 8.69 0.76 -6.15
CA SER A 45 8.23 0.51 -4.78
C SER A 45 9.34 -0.07 -3.87
N LYS A 46 10.18 -0.96 -4.40
CA LYS A 46 11.25 -1.65 -3.67
C LYS A 46 12.48 -0.77 -3.41
N PHE A 47 12.64 0.36 -4.11
CA PHE A 47 13.81 1.21 -3.98
C PHE A 47 13.72 2.16 -2.78
N ASN A 48 14.54 1.98 -1.74
CA ASN A 48 14.43 2.77 -0.49
C ASN A 48 15.73 3.46 -0.05
N LYS A 49 16.77 3.48 -0.90
CA LYS A 49 18.03 4.15 -0.55
C LYS A 49 17.82 5.67 -0.37
N PRO A 50 18.43 6.30 0.63
CA PRO A 50 18.42 7.75 0.81
C PRO A 50 19.36 8.44 -0.20
N LEU A 51 19.30 9.78 -0.29
CA LEU A 51 20.08 10.57 -1.28
C LEU A 51 21.60 10.38 -1.13
N GLU A 52 22.05 10.23 0.11
CA GLU A 52 23.46 10.14 0.50
C GLU A 52 24.11 8.81 0.09
N GLU A 53 23.28 7.78 -0.16
CA GLU A 53 23.71 6.42 -0.53
C GLU A 53 23.50 6.13 -2.04
N LEU A 54 23.30 7.16 -2.85
CA LEU A 54 23.09 7.02 -4.30
C LEU A 54 24.44 6.99 -5.03
N ASP A 55 24.91 5.79 -5.34
CA ASP A 55 26.21 5.58 -5.99
C ASP A 55 26.12 5.69 -7.52
N THR A 56 24.98 5.31 -8.11
CA THR A 56 24.83 5.20 -9.56
C THR A 56 23.77 6.11 -10.15
N LEU A 57 23.92 6.47 -11.44
CA LEU A 57 22.91 7.26 -12.14
C LEU A 57 21.55 6.55 -12.19
N TYR A 58 21.55 5.22 -12.27
CA TYR A 58 20.33 4.43 -12.22
C TYR A 58 19.58 4.62 -10.90
N GLU A 59 20.27 4.56 -9.77
CA GLU A 59 19.69 4.78 -8.45
C GLU A 59 19.21 6.21 -8.26
N LYS A 60 19.94 7.19 -8.81
CA LYS A 60 19.48 8.58 -8.87
C LYS A 60 18.17 8.73 -9.64
N TRP A 61 18.02 8.05 -10.78
CA TRP A 61 16.75 8.01 -11.52
C TRP A 61 15.62 7.36 -10.72
N LEU A 62 15.90 6.22 -10.08
CA LEU A 62 14.90 5.57 -9.21
C LEU A 62 14.47 6.49 -8.07
N TYR A 63 15.43 7.15 -7.42
CA TYR A 63 15.14 8.09 -6.34
C TYR A 63 14.30 9.27 -6.84
N ALA A 64 14.72 9.91 -7.93
CA ALA A 64 14.03 11.05 -8.51
C ALA A 64 12.60 10.68 -8.89
N LEU A 65 12.39 9.58 -9.62
CA LEU A 65 11.06 9.13 -10.03
C LEU A 65 10.18 8.74 -8.84
N LYS A 66 10.75 8.12 -7.80
CA LYS A 66 10.01 7.74 -6.58
C LYS A 66 9.60 8.95 -5.75
N ASN A 67 10.46 9.95 -5.64
CA ASN A 67 10.32 11.04 -4.68
C ASN A 67 10.04 12.40 -5.32
N LEU A 68 9.82 12.49 -6.63
CA LEU A 68 9.67 13.75 -7.37
C LEU A 68 8.64 14.69 -6.71
N TYR A 69 7.50 14.15 -6.27
CA TYR A 69 6.43 14.90 -5.61
C TYR A 69 6.82 15.51 -4.25
N LYS A 70 7.90 15.03 -3.62
CA LYS A 70 8.44 15.55 -2.35
C LYS A 70 9.58 16.56 -2.58
N LEU A 71 10.18 16.57 -3.77
CA LEU A 71 11.30 17.44 -4.07
C LEU A 71 10.79 18.85 -4.31
N THR A 72 10.91 19.70 -3.30
CA THR A 72 10.61 21.15 -3.42
C THR A 72 11.76 21.94 -4.03
N GLN A 73 12.98 21.41 -3.93
CA GLN A 73 14.20 21.97 -4.48
C GLN A 73 15.09 20.84 -4.99
N ARG A 74 15.95 21.16 -5.95
CA ARG A 74 16.92 20.21 -6.50
C ARG A 74 17.98 19.83 -5.46
N PRO A 75 18.09 18.57 -5.04
CA PRO A 75 19.17 18.09 -4.17
C PRO A 75 20.52 18.12 -4.89
N LYS A 76 21.61 18.27 -4.15
CA LYS A 76 22.98 18.35 -4.71
C LYS A 76 23.38 17.07 -5.43
N GLU A 77 22.89 15.94 -4.93
CA GLU A 77 23.15 14.59 -5.43
C GLU A 77 22.50 14.36 -6.79
N LEU A 78 21.45 15.14 -7.13
CA LEU A 78 20.70 15.09 -8.39
C LEU A 78 21.00 16.30 -9.33
N CYS A 79 22.19 16.91 -9.18
CA CYS A 79 22.65 17.99 -10.05
C CYS A 79 23.30 17.52 -11.37
N ASP A 80 23.22 16.22 -11.70
CA ASP A 80 23.71 15.74 -12.99
C ASP A 80 22.91 16.37 -14.14
N LYS A 81 23.60 16.79 -15.21
CA LYS A 81 22.99 17.45 -16.39
C LYS A 81 21.83 16.67 -17.01
N VAL A 82 21.85 15.35 -16.88
CA VAL A 82 20.79 14.48 -17.39
C VAL A 82 19.44 14.72 -16.69
N PHE A 83 19.43 15.27 -15.48
CA PHE A 83 18.23 15.66 -14.75
C PHE A 83 17.78 17.09 -15.03
N ASP A 84 18.54 17.90 -15.80
CA ASP A 84 18.17 19.30 -16.07
C ASP A 84 16.79 19.37 -16.69
N ARG A 85 16.57 18.59 -17.74
CA ARG A 85 15.26 18.51 -18.39
C ARG A 85 14.18 17.97 -17.45
N LEU A 86 14.48 17.01 -16.57
CA LEU A 86 13.49 16.49 -15.62
C LEU A 86 13.01 17.59 -14.67
N PHE A 87 13.93 18.31 -14.04
CA PHE A 87 13.57 19.35 -13.08
C PHE A 87 13.01 20.59 -13.77
N GLU A 88 13.44 20.89 -14.99
CA GLU A 88 12.88 21.98 -15.79
C GLU A 88 11.40 21.75 -16.11
N GLU A 89 11.03 20.53 -16.50
CA GLU A 89 9.63 20.14 -16.80
C GLU A 89 8.80 19.95 -15.52
N ALA A 90 9.42 19.49 -14.43
CA ALA A 90 8.77 19.31 -13.14
C ALA A 90 8.62 20.62 -12.36
N GLU A 91 9.19 21.72 -12.84
CA GLU A 91 9.14 23.02 -12.18
C GLU A 91 7.73 23.60 -12.27
N ILE A 92 6.96 23.41 -11.21
CA ILE A 92 5.60 23.96 -11.05
C ILE A 92 5.56 25.48 -11.29
N ALA A 93 6.67 26.21 -11.06
CA ALA A 93 6.74 27.64 -11.31
C ALA A 93 6.58 28.02 -12.81
N LYS A 94 6.77 27.07 -13.73
CA LYS A 94 6.55 27.27 -15.18
C LYS A 94 5.14 26.94 -15.62
N PHE A 95 4.29 26.42 -14.73
CA PHE A 95 2.93 26.07 -15.09
C PHE A 95 2.17 27.31 -15.55
N THR A 96 1.43 27.14 -16.63
CA THR A 96 0.39 28.07 -17.02
C THR A 96 -0.69 28.13 -15.92
N PRO A 97 -1.48 29.21 -15.87
CA PRO A 97 -2.60 29.30 -14.91
C PRO A 97 -3.60 28.13 -15.03
N GLN A 98 -3.70 27.49 -16.20
CA GLN A 98 -4.52 26.31 -16.39
C GLN A 98 -3.89 25.07 -15.75
N GLU A 99 -2.62 24.78 -16.05
CA GLU A 99 -1.88 23.65 -15.46
C GLU A 99 -1.80 23.77 -13.94
N MET A 100 -1.68 24.99 -13.40
CA MET A 100 -1.73 25.24 -11.96
C MET A 100 -3.07 24.79 -11.34
N ARG A 101 -4.19 25.16 -11.97
CA ARG A 101 -5.53 24.74 -11.50
C ARG A 101 -5.73 23.24 -11.59
N GLU A 102 -5.26 22.62 -12.68
CA GLU A 102 -5.33 21.17 -12.88
C GLU A 102 -4.50 20.43 -11.82
N TYR A 103 -3.31 20.94 -11.52
CA TYR A 103 -2.45 20.42 -10.45
C TYR A 103 -3.08 20.55 -9.07
N GLU A 104 -3.64 21.71 -8.73
CA GLU A 104 -4.36 21.91 -7.46
C GLU A 104 -5.58 21.00 -7.34
N THR A 105 -6.36 20.86 -8.42
CA THR A 105 -7.52 19.97 -8.48
C THR A 105 -7.12 18.52 -8.27
N SER A 106 -6.07 18.06 -8.96
CA SER A 106 -5.52 16.70 -8.79
C SER A 106 -5.04 16.46 -7.34
N LYS A 107 -4.37 17.45 -6.75
CA LYS A 107 -3.91 17.39 -5.35
C LYS A 107 -5.06 17.33 -4.35
N MET A 108 -6.14 18.08 -4.57
CA MET A 108 -7.35 18.00 -3.76
C MET A 108 -8.00 16.62 -3.87
N ALA A 109 -8.22 16.13 -5.10
CA ALA A 109 -8.81 14.81 -5.33
C ALA A 109 -8.01 13.69 -4.64
N TYR A 110 -6.67 13.72 -4.74
CA TYR A 110 -5.81 12.76 -4.05
C TYR A 110 -5.97 12.83 -2.52
N ARG A 111 -6.05 14.04 -1.94
CA ARG A 111 -6.27 14.24 -0.51
C ARG A 111 -7.63 13.70 -0.06
N ASP A 112 -8.67 13.95 -0.84
CA ASP A 112 -10.03 13.49 -0.53
C ASP A 112 -10.10 11.96 -0.54
N ILE A 113 -9.52 11.33 -1.57
CA ILE A 113 -9.43 9.87 -1.64
C ILE A 113 -8.66 9.31 -0.44
N LYS A 114 -7.48 9.88 -0.14
CA LYS A 114 -6.66 9.42 0.98
C LYS A 114 -7.39 9.55 2.32
N ASN A 115 -7.99 10.71 2.57
CA ASN A 115 -8.73 10.96 3.80
C ASN A 115 -9.94 10.01 3.94
N SER A 116 -10.63 9.72 2.83
CA SER A 116 -11.73 8.76 2.80
C SER A 116 -11.26 7.34 3.12
N VAL A 117 -10.16 6.88 2.51
CA VAL A 117 -9.59 5.54 2.77
C VAL A 117 -9.07 5.41 4.20
N ASP A 118 -8.34 6.41 4.70
CA ASP A 118 -7.80 6.41 6.06
C ASP A 118 -8.95 6.40 7.10
N THR A 119 -10.02 7.13 6.83
CA THR A 119 -11.25 7.14 7.65
C THR A 119 -11.94 5.79 7.66
N ALA A 120 -12.20 5.22 6.48
CA ALA A 120 -12.84 3.91 6.35
C ALA A 120 -12.04 2.80 7.04
N LYS A 121 -10.70 2.85 6.93
CA LYS A 121 -9.82 1.88 7.61
C LYS A 121 -9.87 2.01 9.13
N ARG A 122 -9.87 3.23 9.65
CA ARG A 122 -9.96 3.50 11.09
C ARG A 122 -11.30 3.03 11.66
N GLU A 123 -12.40 3.35 10.97
CA GLU A 123 -13.75 2.96 11.39
C GLU A 123 -13.96 1.46 11.30
N GLY A 124 -13.58 0.82 10.19
CA GLY A 124 -13.65 -0.63 10.04
C GLY A 124 -12.79 -1.40 11.07
N LEU A 125 -11.65 -0.86 11.49
CA LEU A 125 -10.85 -1.46 12.56
C LEU A 125 -11.55 -1.32 13.92
N ALA A 126 -12.12 -0.15 14.22
CA ALA A 126 -12.84 0.08 15.47
C ALA A 126 -14.07 -0.85 15.58
N GLU A 127 -14.89 -0.91 14.53
CA GLU A 127 -16.04 -1.82 14.45
C GLU A 127 -15.61 -3.29 14.54
N GLY A 128 -14.53 -3.68 13.84
CA GLY A 128 -14.01 -5.04 13.89
C GLY A 128 -13.53 -5.46 15.29
N ILE A 129 -12.90 -4.54 16.04
CA ILE A 129 -12.51 -4.78 17.44
C ILE A 129 -13.74 -4.95 18.32
N GLU A 130 -14.74 -4.08 18.18
CA GLU A 130 -15.97 -4.13 18.97
C GLU A 130 -16.75 -5.44 18.73
N ILE A 131 -16.93 -5.82 17.46
CA ILE A 131 -17.56 -7.09 17.07
C ILE A 131 -16.77 -8.27 17.65
N GLY A 132 -15.44 -8.26 17.53
CA GLY A 132 -14.58 -9.32 18.05
C GLY A 132 -14.64 -9.45 19.58
N MET A 133 -14.70 -8.33 20.30
CA MET A 133 -14.87 -8.33 21.76
C MET A 133 -16.23 -8.87 22.18
N ASN A 134 -17.31 -8.46 21.50
CA ASN A 134 -18.65 -8.95 21.75
C ASN A 134 -18.78 -10.45 21.46
N GLN A 135 -18.25 -10.93 20.33
CA GLN A 135 -18.27 -12.35 19.99
C GLN A 135 -17.52 -13.18 21.04
N LYS A 136 -16.32 -12.73 21.44
CA LYS A 136 -15.54 -13.38 22.49
C LYS A 136 -16.28 -13.42 23.83
N ALA A 137 -16.97 -12.35 24.21
CA ALA A 137 -17.77 -12.31 25.43
C ALA A 137 -18.93 -13.31 25.38
N GLN A 138 -19.59 -13.45 24.23
CA GLN A 138 -20.66 -14.44 24.04
C GLN A 138 -20.12 -15.87 24.08
N ASP A 139 -18.97 -16.15 23.48
CA ASP A 139 -18.35 -17.47 23.52
C ASP A 139 -17.94 -17.87 24.95
N ILE A 140 -17.39 -16.92 25.72
CA ILE A 140 -17.10 -17.12 27.16
C ILE A 140 -18.41 -17.39 27.91
N ALA A 141 -19.48 -16.64 27.64
CA ALA A 141 -20.78 -16.83 28.28
C ALA A 141 -21.34 -18.24 28.00
N LYS A 142 -21.29 -18.72 26.76
CA LYS A 142 -21.71 -20.09 26.40
C LYS A 142 -20.92 -21.13 27.18
N ASN A 143 -19.60 -20.97 27.28
CA ASN A 143 -18.75 -21.89 28.05
C ASN A 143 -19.11 -21.88 29.54
N MET A 144 -19.36 -20.71 30.14
CA MET A 144 -19.75 -20.61 31.55
C MET A 144 -21.12 -21.25 31.81
N LEU A 145 -22.10 -21.06 30.90
CA LEU A 145 -23.40 -21.73 31.00
C LEU A 145 -23.25 -23.26 30.90
N ALA A 146 -22.41 -23.75 29.98
CA ALA A 146 -22.12 -25.18 29.85
C ALA A 146 -21.43 -25.77 31.09
N MET A 147 -20.70 -24.95 31.86
CA MET A 147 -20.12 -25.32 33.15
C MET A 147 -21.13 -25.29 34.32
N GLY A 148 -22.40 -24.92 34.06
CA GLY A 148 -23.48 -24.93 35.06
C GLY A 148 -23.60 -23.65 35.89
N LEU A 149 -22.98 -22.54 35.48
CA LEU A 149 -23.18 -21.24 36.14
C LEU A 149 -24.58 -20.68 35.84
N SER A 150 -25.16 -19.95 36.78
CA SER A 150 -26.48 -19.33 36.58
C SER A 150 -26.41 -18.15 35.60
N ALA A 151 -27.51 -17.87 34.91
CA ALA A 151 -27.58 -16.75 33.95
C ALA A 151 -27.20 -15.41 34.60
N GLU A 152 -27.54 -15.20 35.88
CA GLU A 152 -27.17 -14.00 36.64
C GLU A 152 -25.65 -13.91 36.91
N GLN A 153 -25.01 -15.05 37.21
CA GLN A 153 -23.56 -15.11 37.42
C GLN A 153 -22.80 -14.85 36.12
N VAL A 154 -23.28 -15.44 35.01
CA VAL A 154 -22.68 -15.26 33.68
C VAL A 154 -22.83 -13.82 33.20
N ALA A 155 -24.04 -13.23 33.31
CA ALA A 155 -24.28 -11.84 32.94
C ALA A 155 -23.36 -10.87 33.70
N LYS A 156 -23.15 -11.10 35.00
CA LYS A 156 -22.24 -10.30 35.82
C LYS A 156 -20.77 -10.46 35.41
N ALA A 157 -20.35 -11.67 35.03
CA ALA A 157 -18.96 -11.96 34.68
C ALA A 157 -18.56 -11.47 33.29
N THR A 158 -19.47 -11.56 32.30
CA THR A 158 -19.19 -11.17 30.91
C THR A 158 -19.65 -9.75 30.58
N GLN A 159 -20.33 -9.07 31.52
CA GLN A 159 -20.94 -7.75 31.35
C GLN A 159 -22.00 -7.70 30.23
N LEU A 160 -22.48 -8.86 29.79
CA LEU A 160 -23.58 -8.97 28.83
C LEU A 160 -24.92 -8.83 29.55
N SER A 161 -25.94 -8.33 28.85
CA SER A 161 -27.28 -8.25 29.40
C SER A 161 -27.87 -9.64 29.66
N LEU A 162 -28.71 -9.75 30.69
CA LEU A 162 -29.43 -10.99 31.01
C LEU A 162 -30.24 -11.53 29.82
N GLU A 163 -30.75 -10.64 28.97
CA GLU A 163 -31.47 -11.01 27.75
C GLU A 163 -30.57 -11.73 26.74
N ILE A 164 -29.37 -11.21 26.48
CA ILE A 164 -28.37 -11.87 25.61
C ILE A 164 -28.01 -13.24 26.18
N ILE A 165 -27.75 -13.34 27.49
CA ILE A 165 -27.42 -14.61 28.15
C ILE A 165 -28.56 -15.63 28.03
N LYS A 166 -29.82 -15.21 28.24
CA LYS A 166 -30.99 -16.08 28.08
C LYS A 166 -31.18 -16.56 26.64
N ASN A 167 -30.91 -15.72 25.65
CA ASN A 167 -30.96 -16.12 24.24
C ASN A 167 -29.86 -17.14 23.91
N LEU A 168 -28.66 -16.98 24.47
CA LEU A 168 -27.55 -17.94 24.32
C LEU A 168 -27.83 -19.29 25.01
N SER A 169 -28.62 -19.30 26.09
CA SER A 169 -29.06 -20.51 26.78
C SER A 169 -30.13 -21.31 26.02
N ASN A 170 -30.85 -20.68 25.09
CA ASN A 170 -31.97 -21.28 24.37
C ASN A 170 -31.61 -21.74 22.94
N SER A 171 -30.35 -21.54 22.52
CA SER A 171 -29.77 -22.09 21.29
C SER A 171 -28.99 -23.36 21.60
#